data_AF-A0A5C9CYD0-F1
#
_entry.id   AF-A0A5C9CYD0-F1
#
_cell.length_a   1.000
_cell.length_b   1.000
_cell.length_c   1.000
_cell.angle_alpha   90.00
_cell.angle_beta   90.00
_cell.angle_gamma   90.00
#
_symmetry.space_group_name_H-M   'P 1'
#
loop_
_entity.id
_entity.type
_entity.pdbx_description
1 polymer ?
#
loop_
_entity_poly.entity_id
_entity_poly.type
_entity_poly.pdbx_seq_one_letter_code
_entity_poly.pdbx_strand_id
1 'polypeptide(L)' 'MSVESLYSLQDFEFSYAPNQRGILSVPSLAINAGLCLALAGPNGSGKTTLLKLLNNLIPLG' A
#
# COMPACT_ATOMS: atom_id res chain seq x y z
N MET A 1 26.13 2.31 -4.60
CA MET A 1 25.30 2.51 -3.38
C MET A 1 23.92 1.99 -3.71
N SER A 2 23.52 0.86 -3.11
CA SER A 2 22.15 0.36 -3.24
C SER A 2 21.23 1.23 -2.39
N VAL A 3 20.22 1.82 -3.01
CA VAL A 3 19.16 2.56 -2.29
C VAL A 3 18.32 1.54 -1.54
N GLU A 4 18.27 1.65 -0.22
CA GLU A 4 17.45 0.77 0.63
C GLU A 4 15.98 1.19 0.53
N SER A 5 15.10 0.24 0.19
CA SER A 5 13.65 0.47 0.17
C SER A 5 13.10 0.41 1.58
N LEU A 6 12.41 1.47 2.02
CA LEU A 6 11.71 1.52 3.31
C LEU A 6 10.45 0.66 3.31
N TYR A 7 9.74 0.64 2.18
CA TYR A 7 8.56 -0.19 1.99
C TYR A 7 8.66 -0.95 0.68
N SER A 8 8.26 -2.22 0.70
CA SER A 8 8.14 -3.07 -0.49
C SER A 8 6.86 -3.89 -0.40
N LEU A 9 6.08 -3.88 -1.48
CA LEU A 9 4.91 -4.74 -1.67
C LEU A 9 5.09 -5.48 -3.01
N GLN A 10 4.81 -6.78 -3.02
CA GLN A 10 4.75 -7.58 -4.24
C GLN A 10 3.50 -8.45 -4.20
N ASP A 11 2.77 -8.50 -5.31
CA ASP A 11 1.54 -9.27 -5.49
C ASP A 11 0.59 -9.13 -4.29
N PHE A 12 0.43 -7.90 -3.80
CA PHE A 12 -0.28 -7.60 -2.57
C PHE A 12 -1.75 -7.28 -2.84
N GLU A 13 -2.64 -8.04 -2.21
CA GLU A 13 -4.08 -7.80 -2.21
C GLU A 13 -4.60 -7.55 -0.81
N PHE A 14 -5.59 -6.67 -0.68
CA PHE A 14 -6.19 -6.38 0.62
C PHE A 14 -7.68 -6.10 0.56
N SER A 15 -8.40 -6.64 1.55
CA SER A 15 -9.82 -6.43 1.82
C SER A 15 -10.03 -6.34 3.34
N TYR A 16 -10.99 -5.52 3.82
CA TYR A 16 -11.24 -5.41 5.27
C TYR A 16 -11.92 -6.65 5.86
N ALA A 17 -12.62 -7.44 5.04
CA ALA A 17 -13.25 -8.68 5.48
C ALA A 17 -13.09 -9.78 4.43
N PRO A 18 -13.13 -11.06 4.85
CA PRO A 18 -13.23 -12.19 3.93
C PRO A 18 -14.43 -12.02 3.00
N ASN A 19 -14.30 -12.43 1.74
CA ASN A 19 -15.34 -12.37 0.70
C ASN A 19 -15.85 -10.96 0.35
N GLN A 20 -15.15 -9.88 0.73
CA GLN A 20 -15.41 -8.56 0.19
C GLN A 20 -14.67 -8.34 -1.14
N ARG A 21 -15.16 -7.37 -1.91
CA ARG A 21 -14.44 -6.87 -3.09
C ARG A 21 -13.08 -6.31 -2.63
N GLY A 22 -12.02 -6.73 -3.32
CA GLY A 22 -10.66 -6.23 -3.10
C GLY A 22 -10.59 -4.71 -3.14
N ILE A 23 -9.95 -4.12 -2.13
CA ILE A 23 -9.75 -2.66 -2.00
C ILE A 23 -8.42 -2.25 -2.61
N LEU A 24 -7.39 -3.06 -2.42
CA LEU A 24 -6.07 -2.86 -3.00
C LEU A 24 -5.68 -4.10 -3.81
N SER A 25 -5.10 -3.83 -4.97
CA SER A 25 -4.37 -4.78 -5.79
C SER A 25 -3.11 -4.06 -6.24
N VAL A 26 -1.98 -4.42 -5.62
CA VAL A 26 -0.69 -3.77 -5.80
C VAL A 26 0.29 -4.81 -6.31
N PRO A 27 0.50 -4.91 -7.64
CA PRO A 27 1.37 -5.93 -8.23
C PRO A 27 2.83 -5.73 -7.81
N SER A 28 3.29 -4.48 -7.75
CA SER A 28 4.62 -4.15 -7.26
C SER A 28 4.68 -2.69 -6.81
N LEU A 29 5.24 -2.44 -5.63
CA LEU A 29 5.53 -1.10 -5.12
C LEU A 29 6.82 -1.14 -4.30
N ALA A 30 7.73 -0.20 -4.57
CA ALA A 30 8.91 0.04 -3.75
C ALA A 30 9.01 1.53 -3.43
N ILE A 31 9.15 1.87 -2.15
CA ILE A 31 9.31 3.25 -1.68
C ILE A 31 10.66 3.34 -0.98
N ASN A 32 11.55 4.16 -1.51
CA ASN A 32 12.89 4.36 -0.97
C ASN A 32 12.94 5.50 0.05
N ALA A 33 13.90 5.42 0.97
CA ALA A 33 14.14 6.49 1.94
C ALA A 33 14.47 7.83 1.25
N GLY A 34 14.04 8.93 1.87
CA GLY A 34 14.33 10.28 1.41
C GLY A 34 13.47 10.77 0.23
N LEU A 35 12.50 9.99 -0.23
CA LEU A 35 11.56 10.41 -1.27
C LEU A 35 10.31 11.06 -0.68
N CYS A 36 9.85 12.13 -1.33
CA CYS A 36 8.51 12.68 -1.15
C CYS A 36 7.65 12.26 -2.34
N LEU A 37 6.64 11.43 -2.10
CA LEU A 37 5.77 10.86 -3.14
C LEU A 37 4.31 11.30 -2.92
N ALA A 38 3.60 11.53 -4.02
CA ALA A 38 2.17 11.79 -4.01
C ALA A 38 1.37 10.53 -4.36
N LEU A 39 0.44 10.13 -3.49
CA LEU A 39 -0.52 9.07 -3.77
C LEU A 39 -1.83 9.68 -4.27
N ALA A 40 -2.08 9.57 -5.57
CA ALA A 40 -3.23 10.16 -6.24
C ALA A 40 -4.20 9.09 -6.79
N GLY A 41 -5.48 9.46 -6.95
CA GLY A 41 -6.51 8.58 -7.49
C GLY A 41 -7.92 8.99 -7.06
N PRO A 42 -8.99 8.44 -7.67
CA PRO A 42 -10.39 8.77 -7.35
C PRO A 42 -10.77 8.48 -5.89
N ASN A 43 -11.87 9.08 -5.42
CA ASN A 43 -12.45 8.73 -4.13
C ASN A 43 -12.82 7.24 -4.09
N GLY A 44 -12.54 6.57 -2.97
CA GLY A 44 -12.77 5.13 -2.82
C GLY A 44 -11.69 4.21 -3.41
N SER A 45 -10.65 4.73 -4.07
CA SER A 45 -9.59 3.90 -4.70
C SER A 45 -8.60 3.23 -3.73
N GLY A 46 -8.86 3.27 -2.40
CA GLY A 46 -8.00 2.61 -1.40
C GLY A 46 -6.80 3.42 -0.90
N LYS A 47 -6.60 4.69 -1.29
CA LYS A 47 -5.44 5.51 -0.85
C LYS A 47 -5.22 5.53 0.66
N THR A 48 -6.27 5.86 1.42
CA THR A 48 -6.21 5.89 2.89
C THR A 48 -5.95 4.50 3.47
N THR A 49 -6.47 3.44 2.83
CA THR A 49 -6.22 2.05 3.22
C THR A 49 -4.74 1.70 3.03
N LEU A 50 -4.13 2.04 1.89
CA LEU A 50 -2.71 1.81 1.63
C LEU A 50 -1.84 2.55 2.66
N LEU A 51 -2.14 3.83 2.93
CA LEU A 51 -1.41 4.60 3.94
C LEU A 51 -1.56 4.01 5.35
N LYS A 52 -2.73 3.51 5.71
CA LYS A 52 -2.94 2.84 7.00
C LYS A 52 -2.12 1.55 7.11
N LEU A 53 -2.05 0.74 6.05
CA LEU A 53 -1.24 -0.48 6.04
C LEU A 53 0.26 -0.17 6.16
N LEU A 54 0.78 0.76 5.36
CA LEU A 54 2.18 1.16 5.42
C LEU A 54 2.58 1.71 6.80
N ASN A 55 1.66 2.35 7.51
CA ASN A 55 1.89 2.87 8.86
C ASN A 55 1.50 1.88 9.98
N ASN A 56 1.22 0.61 9.66
CA ASN A 56 0.77 -0.42 10.62
C ASN A 56 -0.45 0.00 11.47
N LEU A 57 -1.33 0.84 10.92
CA LEU A 57 -2.55 1.31 11.60
C LEU A 57 -3.72 0.33 11.47
N ILE A 58 -3.62 -0.65 10.57
CA ILE A 58 -4.54 -1.76 10.42
C ILE A 58 -3.74 -3.05 10.19
N PRO A 59 -4.26 -4.24 10.57
CA PRO A 59 -3.58 -5.50 10.35
C PRO A 59 -3.34 -5.79 8.87
N LEU A 60 -2.22 -6.45 8.54
CA LEU A 60 -1.86 -6.83 7.18
C LEU A 60 -2.70 -7.99 6.61
N GLY A 61 -3.58 -8.59 7.43
CA GLY A 61 -4.34 -9.78 7.05
C GLY A 61 -3.57 -11.05 7.33
#